data_AF-A0A8V0YY68-F1
#
_entry.id   AF-A0A8V0YY68-F1
#
_cell.length_a   1.000
_cell.length_b   1.000
_cell.length_c   1.000
_cell.angle_alpha   90.00
_cell.angle_beta   90.00
_cell.angle_gamma   90.00
#
_symmetry.space_group_name_H-M   'P 1'
#
loop_
_entity.id
_entity.type
_entity.pdbx_description
1 polymer ?
#
loop_
_entity_poly.entity_id
_entity_poly.type
_entity_poly.pdbx_seq_one_letter_code
_entity_poly.pdbx_strand_id
1 'polypeptide(L)'
;MARKKLYRPIAAMAKKVREYRALKERPRDSQRFALDYETMRRPLTQKRLPVLAWEDVRREHRLFSLLCRQPLFGVGRMVTRKSWLWAHDEPCYWVITKVRADYTAEGMDHGRAWGRLTFRGETEEEDREIDKVMYHDWRMVPKHEEEAFKKFTPVPEETCRYLPYPPLLRAMILAQWQKEGKEITEEPMIDLQRTSRAKAAKKNTTGTSLELMEDLHSLSEGDPKRTDVDNLQLKDLSFISDTERSHTVHWLQGHMACRTSTSWSNSKEHTSHFLLIANGCHSHHFKCHNVIRG
;
A
#
# COMPACT_ATOMS: atom_id res chain seq x y z
N MET A 1 -27.86 30.69 -18.25
CA MET A 1 -28.90 30.19 -17.32
C MET A 1 -28.33 29.03 -16.50
N ALA A 2 -27.74 29.27 -15.34
CA ALA A 2 -27.23 28.20 -14.49
C ALA A 2 -28.42 27.45 -13.84
N ARG A 3 -28.55 26.15 -14.10
CA ARG A 3 -29.59 25.31 -13.48
C ARG A 3 -29.36 25.22 -11.97
N LYS A 4 -30.31 25.71 -11.17
CA LYS A 4 -30.32 25.54 -9.71
C LYS A 4 -30.45 24.05 -9.38
N LYS A 5 -29.54 23.51 -8.57
CA LYS A 5 -29.60 22.10 -8.11
C LYS A 5 -30.84 21.91 -7.24
N LEU A 6 -31.69 20.94 -7.58
CA LEU A 6 -32.85 20.56 -6.79
C LEU A 6 -32.41 19.98 -5.44
N TYR A 7 -32.92 20.53 -4.33
CA TYR A 7 -32.67 20.02 -2.99
C TYR A 7 -33.39 18.68 -2.78
N ARG A 8 -32.65 17.65 -2.35
CA ARG A 8 -33.15 16.28 -2.15
C ARG A 8 -32.97 15.85 -0.69
N PRO A 9 -33.91 16.22 0.22
CA PRO A 9 -33.75 16.00 1.66
C PRO A 9 -33.63 14.52 2.04
N ILE A 10 -34.38 13.65 1.36
CA ILE A 10 -34.36 12.20 1.61
C ILE A 10 -32.98 11.61 1.28
N ALA A 11 -32.36 12.04 0.17
CA ALA A 11 -31.04 11.56 -0.20
C ALA A 11 -29.96 12.01 0.80
N ALA A 12 -30.06 13.26 1.30
CA ALA A 12 -29.17 13.77 2.33
C ALA A 12 -29.33 13.00 3.65
N MET A 13 -30.57 12.73 4.08
CA MET A 13 -30.85 11.95 5.29
C MET A 13 -30.37 10.50 5.16
N ALA A 14 -30.62 9.84 4.03
CA ALA A 14 -30.16 8.49 3.79
C ALA A 14 -28.62 8.40 3.80
N LYS A 15 -27.92 9.41 3.28
CA LYS A 15 -26.45 9.50 3.36
C LYS A 15 -25.98 9.54 4.81
N LYS A 16 -26.54 10.44 5.64
CA LYS A 16 -26.21 10.54 7.07
C LYS A 16 -26.45 9.23 7.82
N VAL A 17 -27.58 8.57 7.58
CA VAL A 17 -27.91 7.29 8.23
C VAL A 17 -26.93 6.19 7.82
N ARG A 18 -26.53 6.13 6.54
CA ARG A 18 -25.53 5.16 6.06
C ARG A 18 -24.16 5.40 6.69
N GLU A 19 -23.72 6.65 6.78
CA GLU A 19 -22.44 7.02 7.40
C GLU A 19 -22.43 6.67 8.89
N TYR A 20 -23.51 7.00 9.61
CA TYR A 20 -23.67 6.63 11.01
C TYR A 20 -23.62 5.12 11.22
N ARG A 21 -24.36 4.34 10.43
CA ARG A 21 -24.32 2.87 10.48
C ARG A 21 -22.95 2.33 10.14
N ALA A 22 -22.28 2.86 9.12
CA ALA A 22 -20.94 2.46 8.74
C ALA A 22 -19.90 2.70 9.84
N LEU A 23 -20.04 3.78 10.62
CA LEU A 23 -19.19 4.05 11.79
C LEU A 23 -19.49 3.08 12.94
N LYS A 24 -20.77 2.84 13.23
CA LYS A 24 -21.21 1.98 14.35
C LYS A 24 -20.95 0.50 14.10
N GLU A 25 -21.18 0.04 12.87
CA GLU A 25 -21.03 -1.35 12.43
C GLU A 25 -19.67 -1.62 11.77
N ARG A 26 -18.69 -0.71 11.96
CA ARG A 26 -17.35 -0.88 11.41
C ARG A 26 -16.72 -2.16 11.95
N PRO A 27 -16.38 -3.15 11.10
CA PRO A 27 -15.76 -4.38 11.57
C PRO A 27 -14.39 -4.07 12.17
N ARG A 28 -14.07 -4.74 13.27
CA ARG A 28 -12.78 -4.60 13.97
C ARG A 28 -11.65 -5.24 13.16
N ASP A 29 -10.40 -4.87 13.43
CA ASP A 29 -9.29 -5.39 12.62
C ASP A 29 -9.09 -6.90 12.86
N SER A 30 -9.47 -7.42 14.03
CA SER A 30 -9.59 -8.86 14.29
C SER A 30 -10.54 -9.59 13.34
N GLN A 31 -11.75 -9.05 13.13
CA GLN A 31 -12.75 -9.64 12.22
C GLN A 31 -12.34 -9.49 10.76
N ARG A 32 -11.78 -8.33 10.39
CA ARG A 32 -11.34 -8.04 9.01
C ARG A 32 -10.17 -8.91 8.60
N PHE A 33 -9.22 -9.12 9.52
CA PHE A 33 -7.96 -9.80 9.23
C PHE A 33 -7.88 -11.23 9.76
N ALA A 34 -8.94 -11.75 10.37
CA ALA A 34 -9.11 -13.17 10.65
C ALA A 34 -8.80 -14.01 9.41
N LEU A 35 -8.18 -15.16 9.65
CA LEU A 35 -7.72 -16.07 8.62
C LEU A 35 -7.90 -17.50 9.10
N ASP A 36 -8.54 -18.31 8.26
CA ASP A 36 -8.55 -19.75 8.42
C ASP A 36 -7.27 -20.33 7.79
N TYR A 37 -6.43 -20.95 8.62
CA TYR A 37 -5.12 -21.48 8.24
C TYR A 37 -5.19 -22.76 7.41
N GLU A 38 -6.32 -23.47 7.44
CA GLU A 38 -6.53 -24.67 6.63
C GLU A 38 -6.88 -24.30 5.19
N THR A 39 -7.88 -23.43 5.02
CA THR A 39 -8.41 -23.06 3.70
C THR A 39 -7.77 -21.82 3.07
N MET A 40 -6.96 -21.07 3.85
CA MET A 40 -6.38 -19.78 3.49
C MET A 40 -7.43 -18.73 3.09
N ARG A 41 -8.63 -18.81 3.69
CA ARG A 41 -9.75 -17.90 3.44
C ARG A 41 -9.97 -16.95 4.60
N ARG A 42 -10.38 -15.73 4.27
CA ARG A 42 -10.84 -14.76 5.28
C ARG A 42 -12.34 -14.96 5.51
N PRO A 43 -12.82 -15.29 6.73
CA PRO A 43 -14.22 -15.62 6.98
C PRO A 43 -15.18 -14.45 6.68
N LEU A 44 -14.77 -13.21 6.93
CA LEU A 44 -15.62 -12.04 6.66
C LEU A 44 -15.86 -11.79 5.16
N THR A 45 -14.82 -11.94 4.34
CA THR A 45 -14.90 -11.61 2.89
C THR A 45 -15.03 -12.84 2.00
N GLN A 46 -14.82 -14.04 2.56
CA GLN A 46 -14.75 -15.33 1.88
C GLN A 46 -13.68 -15.41 0.76
N LYS A 47 -12.82 -14.39 0.67
CA LYS A 47 -11.71 -14.33 -0.30
C LYS A 47 -10.54 -15.18 0.17
N ARG A 48 -9.93 -15.89 -0.77
CA ARG A 48 -8.69 -16.65 -0.56
C ARG A 48 -7.48 -15.73 -0.66
N LEU A 49 -6.46 -16.01 0.13
CA LEU A 49 -5.17 -15.35 -0.01
C LEU A 49 -4.46 -15.79 -1.30
N PRO A 50 -3.62 -14.92 -1.90
CA PRO A 50 -2.74 -15.31 -3.01
C PRO A 50 -1.85 -16.48 -2.63
N VAL A 51 -1.63 -17.41 -3.57
CA VAL A 51 -0.88 -18.67 -3.34
C VAL A 51 0.53 -18.42 -2.80
N LEU A 52 1.23 -17.40 -3.32
CA LEU A 52 2.58 -17.05 -2.87
C LEU A 52 2.65 -16.66 -1.39
N ALA A 53 1.56 -16.15 -0.81
CA ALA A 53 1.53 -15.77 0.60
C ALA A 53 1.29 -16.95 1.55
N TRP A 54 0.92 -18.14 1.04
CA TRP A 54 0.53 -19.26 1.91
C TRP A 54 1.70 -19.84 2.70
N GLU A 55 2.90 -19.87 2.11
CA GLU A 55 4.10 -20.35 2.79
C GLU A 55 4.45 -19.44 3.98
N ASP A 56 4.44 -18.14 3.74
CA ASP A 56 4.70 -17.12 4.76
C ASP A 56 3.66 -17.15 5.88
N VAL A 57 2.37 -17.30 5.53
CA VAL A 57 1.28 -17.43 6.52
C VAL A 57 1.48 -18.59 7.48
N ARG A 58 2.07 -19.70 7.03
CA ARG A 58 2.25 -20.90 7.85
C ARG A 58 3.50 -20.86 8.72
N ARG A 59 4.54 -20.13 8.29
CA ARG A 59 5.86 -20.15 8.94
C ARG A 59 6.12 -18.90 9.77
N GLU A 60 5.69 -17.75 9.29
CA GLU A 60 6.01 -16.46 9.87
C GLU A 60 4.86 -15.93 10.74
N HIS A 61 5.14 -14.87 11.49
CA HIS A 61 4.20 -14.28 12.41
C HIS A 61 3.69 -12.91 11.95
N ARG A 62 2.50 -12.55 12.42
CA ARG A 62 2.00 -11.17 12.35
C ARG A 62 2.75 -10.31 13.34
N LEU A 63 2.81 -9.01 13.10
CA LEU A 63 3.53 -8.09 13.98
C LEU A 63 3.01 -8.19 15.42
N PHE A 64 1.70 -8.07 15.61
CA PHE A 64 1.08 -8.10 16.95
C PHE A 64 1.21 -9.44 17.66
N SER A 65 1.27 -10.56 16.94
CA SER A 65 1.55 -11.88 17.54
C SER A 65 2.94 -11.95 18.18
N LEU A 66 3.89 -11.12 17.72
CA LEU A 66 5.21 -10.97 18.34
C LEU A 66 5.18 -9.93 19.47
N LEU A 67 4.50 -8.80 19.26
CA LEU A 67 4.45 -7.70 20.24
C LEU A 67 3.67 -8.04 21.50
N CYS A 68 2.56 -8.80 21.41
CA CYS A 68 1.75 -9.15 22.58
C CYS A 68 2.51 -10.00 23.62
N ARG A 69 3.59 -10.66 23.20
CA ARG A 69 4.46 -11.46 24.08
C ARG A 69 5.53 -10.63 24.79
N GLN A 70 5.71 -9.37 24.41
CA GLN A 70 6.71 -8.47 24.97
C GLN A 70 6.07 -7.53 26.01
N PRO A 71 6.83 -7.11 27.04
CA PRO A 71 6.38 -6.07 27.94
C PRO A 71 6.11 -4.78 27.15
N LEU A 72 5.02 -4.08 27.50
CA LEU A 72 4.61 -2.82 26.85
C LEU A 72 4.53 -2.92 25.32
N PHE A 73 4.11 -4.08 24.78
CA PHE A 73 4.04 -4.35 23.34
C PHE A 73 5.37 -4.14 22.60
N GLY A 74 6.51 -4.25 23.28
CA GLY A 74 7.82 -4.11 22.65
C GLY A 74 8.14 -2.70 22.17
N VAL A 75 7.58 -1.66 22.79
CA VAL A 75 7.99 -0.26 22.52
C VAL A 75 9.51 -0.12 22.72
N GLY A 76 10.17 0.54 21.77
CA GLY A 76 11.61 0.71 21.69
C GLY A 76 12.36 -0.47 21.05
N ARG A 77 11.68 -1.56 20.68
CA ARG A 77 12.32 -2.73 20.04
C ARG A 77 12.35 -2.59 18.54
N MET A 78 13.32 -3.27 17.92
CA MET A 78 13.46 -3.34 16.47
C MET A 78 12.72 -4.54 15.88
N VAL A 79 11.95 -4.28 14.83
CA VAL A 79 11.27 -5.30 14.03
C VAL A 79 11.68 -5.19 12.58
N THR A 80 11.89 -6.34 11.96
CA THR A 80 12.27 -6.47 10.55
C THR A 80 11.22 -7.30 9.82
N ARG A 81 11.35 -7.36 8.50
CA ARG A 81 10.50 -8.20 7.65
C ARG A 81 11.34 -9.22 6.92
N LYS A 82 10.85 -10.46 6.79
CA LYS A 82 11.50 -11.50 5.98
C LYS A 82 11.68 -11.02 4.54
N SER A 83 10.67 -10.37 3.95
CA SER A 83 10.77 -9.83 2.60
C SER A 83 11.91 -8.84 2.42
N TRP A 84 12.27 -8.10 3.48
CA TRP A 84 13.37 -7.14 3.42
C TRP A 84 14.72 -7.82 3.57
N LEU A 85 14.83 -8.76 4.51
CA LEU A 85 16.04 -9.56 4.69
C LEU A 85 16.44 -10.34 3.43
N TRP A 86 15.48 -10.66 2.55
CA TRP A 86 15.75 -11.36 1.29
C TRP A 86 15.97 -10.43 0.11
N ALA A 87 15.48 -9.18 0.17
CA ALA A 87 15.54 -8.25 -0.93
C ALA A 87 16.72 -7.28 -0.84
N HIS A 88 17.18 -7.00 0.38
CA HIS A 88 18.16 -5.96 0.68
C HIS A 88 19.21 -6.50 1.65
N ASP A 89 20.47 -6.27 1.32
CA ASP A 89 21.60 -6.51 2.23
C ASP A 89 21.73 -5.38 3.26
N GLU A 90 21.21 -4.20 2.93
CA GLU A 90 21.21 -3.04 3.83
C GLU A 90 20.17 -3.20 4.95
N PRO A 91 20.45 -2.70 6.17
CA PRO A 91 19.54 -2.88 7.29
C PRO A 91 18.23 -2.12 7.07
N CYS A 92 17.13 -2.87 7.13
CA CYS A 92 15.77 -2.37 7.01
C CYS A 92 14.96 -2.81 8.22
N TYR A 93 14.59 -1.85 9.07
CA TYR A 93 13.87 -2.15 10.31
C TYR A 93 12.95 -0.99 10.72
N TRP A 94 11.99 -1.30 11.57
CA TRP A 94 11.20 -0.33 12.29
C TRP A 94 11.59 -0.34 13.76
N VAL A 95 11.72 0.85 14.35
CA VAL A 95 11.77 1.03 15.80
C VAL A 95 10.38 1.41 16.28
N ILE A 96 9.77 0.57 17.11
CA ILE A 96 8.39 0.78 17.56
C ILE A 96 8.33 1.90 18.60
N THR A 97 7.45 2.88 18.41
CA THR A 97 7.28 4.00 19.36
C THR A 97 5.93 3.95 20.05
N LYS A 98 4.85 3.68 19.31
CA LYS A 98 3.48 3.63 19.85
C LYS A 98 2.76 2.39 19.33
N VAL A 99 1.90 1.81 20.16
CA VAL A 99 1.10 0.63 19.80
C VAL A 99 -0.33 0.82 20.31
N ARG A 100 -1.30 0.57 19.44
CA ARG A 100 -2.72 0.52 19.75
C ARG A 100 -3.26 -0.87 19.39
N ALA A 101 -3.36 -1.73 20.39
CA ALA A 101 -3.89 -3.08 20.23
C ALA A 101 -5.43 -3.11 20.17
N ASP A 102 -5.96 -4.06 19.40
CA ASP A 102 -7.38 -4.36 19.38
C ASP A 102 -7.74 -5.28 20.55
N TYR A 103 -8.30 -4.69 21.61
CA TYR A 103 -8.71 -5.42 22.84
C TYR A 103 -9.86 -6.41 22.62
N THR A 104 -10.53 -6.37 21.47
CA THR A 104 -11.60 -7.34 21.13
C THR A 104 -11.07 -8.71 20.73
N ALA A 105 -9.79 -8.80 20.38
CA ALA A 105 -9.15 -10.06 20.05
C ALA A 105 -8.65 -10.73 21.32
N GLU A 106 -8.99 -12.01 21.52
CA GLU A 106 -8.59 -12.78 22.70
C GLU A 106 -7.06 -12.80 22.89
N GLY A 107 -6.30 -12.94 21.80
CA GLY A 107 -4.83 -12.95 21.83
C GLY A 107 -4.16 -11.59 21.64
N MET A 108 -4.92 -10.49 21.56
CA MET A 108 -4.43 -9.14 21.23
C MET A 108 -3.49 -9.13 20.00
N ASP A 109 -3.78 -9.99 19.02
CA ASP A 109 -2.96 -10.31 17.85
C ASP A 109 -3.23 -9.39 16.65
N HIS A 110 -3.96 -8.30 16.88
CA HIS A 110 -4.33 -7.28 15.90
C HIS A 110 -4.23 -5.88 16.50
N GLY A 111 -4.08 -4.88 15.63
CA GLY A 111 -4.05 -3.47 16.02
C GLY A 111 -3.27 -2.63 15.01
N ARG A 112 -2.87 -1.44 15.47
CA ARG A 112 -2.05 -0.47 14.73
C ARG A 112 -0.80 -0.11 15.51
N ALA A 113 0.31 0.04 14.81
CA ALA A 113 1.59 0.38 15.41
C ALA A 113 2.19 1.58 14.66
N TRP A 114 2.96 2.38 15.38
CA TRP A 114 3.73 3.50 14.85
C TRP A 114 5.19 3.29 15.23
N GLY A 115 6.07 3.78 14.36
CA GLY A 115 7.50 3.67 14.60
C GLY A 115 8.31 4.53 13.65
N ARG A 116 9.62 4.51 13.87
CA ARG A 116 10.60 5.14 12.98
C ARG A 116 11.12 4.09 12.00
N LEU A 117 11.06 4.42 10.71
CA LEU A 117 11.56 3.56 9.66
C LEU A 117 13.03 3.86 9.41
N THR A 118 13.87 2.84 9.50
CA THR A 118 15.18 2.86 8.87
C THR A 118 15.11 1.97 7.64
N PHE A 119 15.20 2.57 6.45
CA PHE A 119 15.15 1.85 5.18
C PHE A 119 16.48 2.01 4.45
N ARG A 120 17.15 0.88 4.18
CA ARG A 120 18.46 0.83 3.53
C ARG A 120 19.52 1.74 4.21
N GLY A 121 19.50 1.77 5.54
CA GLY A 121 20.41 2.60 6.35
C GLY A 121 19.97 4.06 6.53
N GLU A 122 19.01 4.56 5.76
CA GLU A 122 18.45 5.92 5.96
C GLU A 122 17.36 5.88 7.01
N THR A 123 17.53 6.65 8.09
CA THR A 123 16.56 6.71 9.18
C THR A 123 15.65 7.93 8.99
N GLU A 124 14.34 7.69 8.90
CA GLU A 124 13.32 8.75 8.91
C GLU A 124 13.25 9.34 10.35
N GLU A 125 13.18 10.67 10.46
CA GLU A 125 13.12 11.38 11.75
C GLU A 125 11.72 11.28 12.40
N GLU A 126 10.68 11.26 11.57
CA GLU A 126 9.29 11.26 12.01
C GLU A 126 8.75 9.84 12.25
N ASP A 127 7.91 9.72 13.27
CA ASP A 127 7.18 8.51 13.56
C ASP A 127 6.03 8.34 12.55
N ARG A 128 5.99 7.20 11.84
CA ARG A 128 4.94 6.88 10.86
C ARG A 128 4.15 5.65 11.26
N GLU A 129 2.91 5.57 10.80
CA GLU A 129 2.10 4.36 10.95
C GLU A 129 2.77 3.22 10.17
N ILE A 130 2.95 2.09 10.84
CA ILE A 130 3.54 0.90 10.24
C ILE A 130 2.48 0.28 9.33
N ASP A 131 2.75 0.25 8.04
CA ASP A 131 1.89 -0.41 7.07
C ASP A 131 2.00 -1.95 7.17
N LYS A 132 0.98 -2.66 6.68
CA LYS A 132 1.00 -4.13 6.51
C LYS A 132 1.27 -4.92 7.81
N VAL A 133 0.89 -4.36 8.95
CA VAL A 133 0.92 -5.00 10.29
C VAL A 133 0.36 -6.43 10.27
N MET A 134 -0.73 -6.63 9.52
CA MET A 134 -1.47 -7.90 9.44
C MET A 134 -0.81 -8.98 8.57
N TYR A 135 0.32 -8.69 7.92
CA TYR A 135 1.03 -9.67 7.08
C TYR A 135 1.81 -10.65 7.96
N HIS A 136 1.98 -11.88 7.48
CA HIS A 136 2.79 -12.90 8.16
C HIS A 136 4.21 -12.82 7.60
N ASP A 137 4.93 -11.77 7.93
CA ASP A 137 6.25 -11.46 7.34
C ASP A 137 7.19 -10.84 8.38
N TRP A 138 6.71 -10.67 9.61
CA TRP A 138 7.41 -9.92 10.64
C TRP A 138 8.31 -10.84 11.46
N ARG A 139 9.50 -10.31 11.78
CA ARG A 139 10.47 -10.92 12.69
C ARG A 139 10.96 -9.87 13.67
N MET A 140 11.24 -10.28 14.89
CA MET A 140 11.78 -9.39 15.92
C MET A 140 13.29 -9.56 16.01
N VAL A 141 14.02 -8.45 16.09
CA VAL A 141 15.48 -8.51 16.24
C VAL A 141 15.83 -8.76 17.72
N PRO A 142 16.62 -9.79 18.03
CA PRO A 142 17.11 -10.02 19.39
C PRO A 142 17.99 -8.86 19.88
N LYS A 143 17.87 -8.48 21.15
CA LYS A 143 18.59 -7.31 21.74
C LYS A 143 20.10 -7.32 21.49
N HIS A 144 20.72 -8.49 21.54
CA HIS A 144 22.16 -8.62 21.39
C HIS A 144 22.63 -8.46 19.93
N GLU A 145 21.75 -8.66 18.96
CA GLU A 145 22.04 -8.49 17.52
C GLU A 145 21.68 -7.09 17.02
N GLU A 146 20.95 -6.31 17.82
CA GLU A 146 20.48 -4.96 17.46
C GLU A 146 21.63 -4.02 17.06
N GLU A 147 22.72 -4.03 17.82
CA GLU A 147 23.88 -3.20 17.52
C GLU A 147 24.62 -3.64 16.25
N ALA A 148 24.68 -4.95 16.00
CA ALA A 148 25.28 -5.50 14.79
C ALA A 148 24.43 -5.14 13.56
N PHE A 149 23.11 -5.22 13.68
CA PHE A 149 22.19 -4.88 12.60
C PHE A 149 22.21 -3.39 12.25
N LYS A 150 22.51 -2.53 13.22
CA LYS A 150 22.63 -1.08 13.00
C LYS A 150 23.94 -0.68 12.32
N LYS A 151 24.99 -1.49 12.43
CA LYS A 151 26.30 -1.19 11.82
C LYS A 151 26.18 -1.36 10.31
N PHE A 152 26.05 -0.23 9.62
CA PHE A 152 26.05 -0.17 8.16
C PHE A 152 27.02 0.90 7.69
N THR A 153 27.81 0.54 6.69
CA THR A 153 28.70 1.47 5.99
C THR A 153 27.96 1.93 4.75
N PRO A 154 27.50 3.20 4.68
CA PRO A 154 26.77 3.68 3.52
C PRO A 154 27.68 3.63 2.30
N VAL A 155 27.29 2.81 1.32
CA VAL A 155 27.94 2.78 0.01
C VAL A 155 27.54 4.07 -0.71
N PRO A 156 28.49 4.88 -1.21
CA PRO A 156 28.16 6.08 -1.95
C PRO A 156 27.35 5.71 -3.20
N GLU A 157 26.14 6.25 -3.32
CA GLU A 157 25.28 5.99 -4.48
C GLU A 157 25.78 6.76 -5.71
N GLU A 158 26.42 6.06 -6.65
CA GLU A 158 26.75 6.60 -7.97
C GLU A 158 25.49 6.70 -8.82
N THR A 159 24.80 7.84 -8.74
CA THR A 159 23.61 8.09 -9.57
C THR A 159 23.99 8.70 -10.92
N CYS A 160 23.61 8.04 -12.02
CA CYS A 160 23.74 8.63 -13.35
C CYS A 160 22.87 9.88 -13.44
N ARG A 161 23.49 11.07 -13.53
CA ARG A 161 22.78 12.35 -13.54
C ARG A 161 22.09 12.62 -14.88
N TYR A 162 22.72 12.23 -15.98
CA TYR A 162 22.29 12.55 -17.33
C TYR A 162 22.11 11.29 -18.17
N LEU A 163 21.00 11.22 -18.92
CA LEU A 163 20.75 10.16 -19.91
C LEU A 163 20.56 10.76 -21.31
N PRO A 164 21.00 10.08 -22.38
CA PRO A 164 20.72 10.53 -23.73
C PRO A 164 19.22 10.45 -24.04
N TYR A 165 18.72 11.38 -24.85
CA TYR A 165 17.35 11.29 -25.36
C TYR A 165 17.18 10.07 -26.29
N PRO A 166 16.00 9.44 -26.30
CA PRO A 166 15.65 8.42 -27.29
C PRO A 166 15.84 8.94 -28.72
N PRO A 167 16.18 8.07 -29.70
CA PRO A 167 16.65 8.48 -31.03
C PRO A 167 15.75 9.47 -31.77
N LEU A 168 14.42 9.28 -31.70
CA LEU A 168 13.45 10.17 -32.35
C LEU A 168 13.45 11.58 -31.73
N LEU A 169 13.40 11.66 -30.40
CA LEU A 169 13.38 12.95 -29.69
C LEU A 169 14.70 13.68 -29.87
N ARG A 170 15.83 12.96 -29.83
CA ARG A 170 17.14 13.50 -30.17
C ARG A 170 17.13 14.14 -31.56
N ALA A 171 16.65 13.43 -32.58
CA ALA A 171 16.58 13.94 -33.96
C ALA A 171 15.66 15.17 -34.08
N MET A 172 14.51 15.17 -33.40
CA MET A 172 13.59 16.31 -33.38
C MET A 172 14.20 17.55 -32.74
N ILE A 173 14.89 17.39 -31.61
CA ILE A 173 15.55 18.49 -30.90
C ILE A 173 16.67 19.08 -31.76
N LEU A 174 17.49 18.23 -32.38
CA LEU A 174 18.55 18.66 -33.29
C LEU A 174 17.99 19.41 -34.51
N ALA A 175 16.91 18.89 -35.12
CA ALA A 175 16.24 19.54 -36.24
C ALA A 175 15.63 20.90 -35.84
N GLN A 176 15.15 21.04 -34.60
CA GLN A 176 14.63 22.30 -34.09
C GLN A 176 15.75 23.33 -33.84
N TRP A 177 16.88 22.92 -33.26
CA TRP A 177 18.03 23.81 -33.08
C TRP A 177 18.62 24.31 -34.39
N GLN A 178 18.66 23.44 -35.41
CA GLN A 178 19.04 23.83 -36.77
C GLN A 178 18.11 24.91 -37.35
N LYS A 179 16.80 24.79 -37.13
CA LYS A 179 15.82 25.81 -37.56
C LYS A 179 15.97 27.13 -36.80
N GLU A 180 16.34 27.07 -35.52
CA GLU A 180 16.54 28.24 -34.66
C GLU A 180 17.92 28.89 -34.83
N GLY A 181 18.80 28.32 -35.66
CA GLY A 181 20.15 28.85 -35.93
C GLY A 181 21.11 28.72 -34.76
N LYS A 182 20.87 27.82 -33.82
CA LYS A 182 21.77 27.56 -32.67
C LYS A 182 22.87 26.58 -33.10
N GLU A 183 24.12 26.89 -32.76
CA GLU A 183 25.25 25.99 -33.01
C GLU A 183 25.09 24.68 -32.23
N ILE A 184 25.18 23.55 -32.93
CA ILE A 184 24.99 22.20 -32.39
C ILE A 184 26.31 21.74 -31.74
N THR A 185 26.62 22.27 -30.57
CA THR A 185 27.88 21.97 -29.88
C THR A 185 27.72 20.90 -28.79
N GLU A 186 26.49 20.73 -28.27
CA GLU A 186 26.20 19.85 -27.13
C GLU A 186 25.16 18.78 -27.48
N GLU A 187 25.36 17.55 -26.99
CA GLU A 187 24.34 16.51 -27.13
C GLU A 187 23.17 16.79 -26.19
N PRO A 188 21.91 16.72 -26.68
CA PRO A 188 20.76 16.88 -25.80
C PRO A 188 20.75 15.72 -24.80
N MET A 189 20.71 16.05 -23.50
CA MET A 189 20.65 15.10 -22.40
C MET A 189 19.45 15.38 -21.48
N ILE A 190 18.88 14.31 -20.92
CA ILE A 190 17.82 14.32 -19.92
C ILE A 190 18.46 14.37 -18.53
N ASP A 191 18.21 15.44 -17.76
CA ASP A 191 18.60 15.53 -16.36
C ASP A 191 17.62 14.77 -15.46
N LEU A 192 18.10 13.70 -14.83
CA LEU A 192 17.31 12.86 -13.95
C LEU A 192 17.12 13.46 -12.54
N GLN A 193 18.00 14.34 -12.08
CA GLN A 193 17.94 14.89 -10.70
C GLN A 193 16.67 15.73 -10.47
N ARG A 194 16.13 16.34 -11.52
CA ARG A 194 14.89 17.13 -11.38
C ARG A 194 13.67 16.24 -11.07
N THR A 195 13.67 15.00 -11.56
CA THR A 195 12.55 14.06 -11.34
C THR A 195 12.52 13.51 -9.92
N SER A 196 13.68 13.29 -9.29
CA SER A 196 13.75 12.83 -7.89
C SER A 196 13.23 13.90 -6.93
N ARG A 197 13.56 15.19 -7.16
CA ARG A 197 13.03 16.32 -6.39
C ARG A 197 11.51 16.46 -6.50
N ALA A 198 10.95 16.25 -7.70
CA ALA A 198 9.49 16.30 -7.92
C ALA A 198 8.74 15.14 -7.24
N LYS A 199 9.37 13.95 -7.13
CA LYS A 199 8.82 12.81 -6.38
C LYS A 199 8.89 13.01 -4.87
N ALA A 200 9.99 13.59 -4.38
CA ALA A 200 10.15 13.96 -2.97
C ALA A 200 9.07 14.97 -2.53
N ALA A 201 8.83 16.02 -3.32
CA ALA A 201 7.80 17.02 -3.02
C ALA A 201 6.38 16.42 -2.89
N LYS A 202 6.03 15.40 -3.68
CA LYS A 202 4.73 14.71 -3.60
C LYS A 202 4.57 13.82 -2.36
N LYS A 203 5.66 13.25 -1.83
CA LYS A 203 5.63 12.44 -0.60
C LYS A 203 5.23 13.31 0.60
N ASN A 204 5.66 14.56 0.60
CA ASN A 204 5.40 15.53 1.68
C ASN A 204 3.93 16.01 1.68
N THR A 205 3.34 16.31 0.52
CA THR A 205 1.95 16.82 0.43
C THR A 205 0.89 15.76 0.79
N THR A 206 1.21 14.48 0.60
CA THR A 206 0.31 13.36 0.94
C THR A 206 0.26 13.11 2.46
N GLY A 207 1.33 13.43 3.19
CA GLY A 207 1.34 13.42 4.66
C GLY A 207 0.54 14.59 5.27
N THR A 208 0.75 15.81 4.77
CA THR A 208 0.09 17.02 5.30
C THR A 208 -1.43 17.08 5.03
N SER A 209 -1.91 16.38 4.00
CA SER A 209 -3.36 16.36 3.69
C SER A 209 -4.19 15.51 4.67
N LEU A 210 -3.56 14.64 5.47
CA LEU A 210 -4.25 13.86 6.51
C LEU A 210 -4.32 14.60 7.85
N GLU A 211 -3.38 15.49 8.16
CA GLU A 211 -3.39 16.30 9.39
C GLU A 211 -4.50 17.36 9.37
N LEU A 212 -4.76 17.99 8.21
CA LEU A 212 -5.79 19.04 8.10
C LEU A 212 -7.24 18.54 8.14
N MET A 213 -7.47 17.21 8.13
CA MET A 213 -8.81 16.64 8.28
C MET A 213 -9.15 16.23 9.73
N GLU A 214 -8.15 16.11 10.62
CA GLU A 214 -8.40 15.77 12.04
C GLU A 214 -8.69 17.01 12.91
N ASP A 215 -8.25 18.21 12.50
CA ASP A 215 -8.43 19.44 13.28
C ASP A 215 -9.83 20.07 13.21
N LEU A 216 -10.67 19.67 12.25
CA LEU A 216 -12.04 20.20 12.12
C LEU A 216 -13.10 19.40 12.92
N HIS A 217 -12.72 18.31 13.59
CA HIS A 217 -13.64 17.50 14.38
C HIS A 217 -13.58 17.76 15.90
N SER A 218 -12.75 18.71 16.35
CA SER A 218 -12.45 18.93 17.78
C SER A 218 -13.07 20.19 18.40
N LEU A 219 -13.99 20.88 17.72
CA LEU A 219 -14.69 22.05 18.27
C LEU A 219 -16.21 21.97 18.07
N SER A 220 -16.91 21.11 18.84
CA SER A 220 -18.33 21.34 19.15
C SER A 220 -18.83 20.60 20.39
N GLU A 221 -18.34 20.96 21.59
CA GLU A 221 -19.08 20.73 22.84
C GLU A 221 -18.89 21.96 23.75
N GLY A 222 -19.98 22.70 24.02
CA GLY A 222 -20.00 23.88 24.88
C GLY A 222 -21.31 24.66 24.76
N ASP A 223 -22.16 24.56 25.79
CA ASP A 223 -23.54 25.03 25.90
C ASP A 223 -23.80 26.55 25.80
N PRO A 224 -25.07 26.99 25.58
CA PRO A 224 -25.42 28.37 25.22
C PRO A 224 -25.78 29.23 26.44
N LYS A 225 -25.18 30.44 26.54
CA LYS A 225 -25.69 31.53 27.39
C LYS A 225 -25.64 32.89 26.66
N ARG A 226 -26.83 33.28 26.18
CA ARG A 226 -27.46 34.62 26.18
C ARG A 226 -26.54 35.85 26.37
N THR A 227 -26.43 36.68 25.32
CA THR A 227 -26.66 38.15 25.32
C THR A 227 -26.86 38.67 23.89
N ASP A 228 -28.04 39.23 23.70
CA ASP A 228 -28.51 40.35 22.87
C ASP A 228 -27.52 41.29 22.12
N VAL A 229 -28.00 41.67 20.91
CA VAL A 229 -28.00 43.02 20.28
C VAL A 229 -26.85 43.40 19.32
N ASP A 230 -27.26 43.42 18.04
CA ASP A 230 -27.04 44.38 16.96
C ASP A 230 -25.67 44.66 16.30
N ASN A 231 -25.82 44.86 14.99
CA ASN A 231 -24.96 45.55 14.02
C ASN A 231 -23.75 44.79 13.50
N LEU A 232 -23.80 44.49 12.20
CA LEU A 232 -22.72 44.85 11.28
C LEU A 232 -23.24 44.93 9.84
N GLN A 233 -23.23 46.15 9.33
CA GLN A 233 -23.38 46.49 7.92
C GLN A 233 -22.23 45.87 7.11
N LEU A 234 -22.56 45.20 6.01
CA LEU A 234 -21.59 44.85 4.97
C LEU A 234 -21.52 46.00 3.94
N LYS A 235 -20.36 46.63 3.89
CA LYS A 235 -19.77 47.48 2.83
C LYS A 235 -18.25 47.22 2.97
N ASP A 236 -17.41 47.06 1.97
CA ASP A 236 -17.41 47.24 0.52
C ASP A 236 -16.28 46.31 0.00
N LEU A 237 -16.44 45.62 -1.13
CA LEU A 237 -15.72 45.89 -2.40
C LEU A 237 -14.20 46.11 -2.19
N SER A 238 -13.27 45.43 -2.86
CA SER A 238 -13.24 44.99 -4.25
C SER A 238 -11.82 44.51 -4.60
N PHE A 239 -11.72 43.81 -5.73
CA PHE A 239 -10.55 43.74 -6.64
C PHE A 239 -9.33 42.96 -6.12
N ILE A 240 -8.79 41.98 -6.86
CA ILE A 240 -8.24 42.12 -8.22
C ILE A 240 -8.68 40.95 -9.12
N SER A 241 -9.17 41.32 -10.30
CA SER A 241 -9.27 40.52 -11.51
C SER A 241 -7.90 40.35 -12.18
N ASP A 242 -7.61 39.17 -12.73
CA ASP A 242 -7.32 39.03 -14.18
C ASP A 242 -7.32 37.53 -14.55
N THR A 243 -8.22 37.02 -15.41
CA THR A 243 -8.33 37.17 -16.89
C THR A 243 -7.16 36.45 -17.57
N GLU A 244 -7.26 35.15 -17.88
CA GLU A 244 -7.56 34.53 -19.19
C GLU A 244 -6.50 33.41 -19.36
N ARG A 245 -6.65 32.27 -20.04
CA ARG A 245 -7.50 31.92 -21.18
C ARG A 245 -7.55 30.39 -21.32
N SER A 246 -8.73 29.95 -21.75
CA SER A 246 -9.10 28.72 -22.43
C SER A 246 -8.00 27.91 -23.14
N HIS A 247 -8.03 26.59 -22.99
CA HIS A 247 -8.04 25.64 -24.11
C HIS A 247 -8.70 24.32 -23.66
N THR A 248 -9.99 24.18 -23.93
CA THR A 248 -10.73 22.91 -23.79
C THR A 248 -10.75 22.25 -25.17
N VAL A 249 -10.02 21.14 -25.31
CA VAL A 249 -10.06 20.30 -26.52
C VAL A 249 -11.18 19.30 -26.37
N HIS A 250 -12.16 19.41 -27.27
CA HIS A 250 -13.19 18.43 -27.55
C HIS A 250 -12.57 17.07 -27.90
N TRP A 251 -12.90 16.01 -27.15
CA TRP A 251 -12.78 14.64 -27.64
C TRP A 251 -14.14 14.18 -28.16
N LEU A 252 -14.26 14.19 -29.49
CA LEU A 252 -15.29 13.46 -30.24
C LEU A 252 -14.88 11.99 -30.28
N GLN A 253 -15.72 11.13 -29.72
CA GLN A 253 -15.55 9.68 -29.77
C GLN A 253 -16.57 9.13 -30.76
N GLY A 254 -16.11 8.82 -31.96
CA GLY A 254 -16.86 8.09 -32.97
C GLY A 254 -15.96 7.01 -33.56
N HIS A 255 -16.36 5.75 -33.42
CA HIS A 255 -16.08 4.61 -34.31
C HIS A 255 -16.99 3.48 -33.83
N MET A 256 -18.14 3.29 -34.49
CA MET A 256 -18.36 2.36 -35.60
C MET A 256 -18.07 0.89 -35.27
N ALA A 257 -19.15 0.13 -35.34
CA ALA A 257 -19.22 -1.32 -35.29
C ALA A 257 -18.45 -1.97 -36.45
N CYS A 258 -17.87 -3.13 -36.20
CA CYS A 258 -17.67 -4.16 -37.21
C CYS A 258 -18.07 -5.51 -36.62
N ARG A 259 -19.16 -6.06 -37.16
CA ARG A 259 -19.58 -7.45 -36.99
C ARG A 259 -18.73 -8.30 -37.93
N THR A 260 -18.15 -9.38 -37.42
CA THR A 260 -17.93 -10.59 -38.22
C THR A 260 -18.26 -11.81 -37.37
N SER A 261 -19.32 -12.46 -37.82
CA SER A 261 -19.74 -13.80 -37.47
C SER A 261 -18.77 -14.83 -38.05
N THR A 262 -18.35 -15.81 -37.26
CA THR A 262 -18.19 -17.18 -37.79
C THR A 262 -18.46 -18.18 -36.67
N SER A 263 -19.57 -18.86 -36.84
CA SER A 263 -19.95 -20.12 -36.20
C SER A 263 -18.96 -21.23 -36.53
N TRP A 264 -18.60 -22.06 -35.55
CA TRP A 264 -18.42 -23.48 -35.82
C TRP A 264 -18.79 -24.33 -34.61
N SER A 265 -19.34 -25.48 -34.95
CA SER A 265 -20.29 -26.30 -34.21
C SER A 265 -19.65 -27.49 -33.50
N ASN A 266 -20.35 -27.95 -32.46
CA ASN A 266 -20.44 -29.33 -31.95
C ASN A 266 -19.58 -30.42 -32.62
N SER A 267 -18.90 -31.20 -31.79
CA SER A 267 -19.18 -32.65 -31.72
C SER A 267 -18.86 -33.21 -30.33
N LYS A 268 -19.86 -33.88 -29.77
CA LYS A 268 -19.72 -34.94 -28.78
C LYS A 268 -19.29 -36.20 -29.54
N GLU A 269 -18.56 -37.11 -28.90
CA GLU A 269 -18.91 -38.55 -28.85
C GLU A 269 -17.86 -39.41 -28.11
N HIS A 270 -18.41 -40.33 -27.28
CA HIS A 270 -17.97 -41.68 -26.88
C HIS A 270 -16.55 -41.95 -26.32
N THR A 271 -16.37 -42.34 -25.06
CA THR A 271 -16.56 -43.68 -24.43
C THR A 271 -15.97 -44.86 -25.20
N SER A 272 -14.86 -45.45 -24.71
CA SER A 272 -14.82 -46.81 -24.12
C SER A 272 -13.41 -47.43 -24.03
N HIS A 273 -13.14 -48.03 -22.87
CA HIS A 273 -12.42 -49.29 -22.61
C HIS A 273 -11.15 -49.66 -23.40
N PHE A 274 -10.04 -49.88 -22.69
CA PHE A 274 -9.07 -51.00 -22.81
C PHE A 274 -7.96 -50.74 -21.76
N LEU A 275 -7.34 -51.66 -21.02
CA LEU A 275 -7.58 -53.02 -20.53
C LEU A 275 -6.46 -53.23 -19.49
N LEU A 276 -6.78 -53.95 -18.41
CA LEU A 276 -5.84 -54.41 -17.38
C LEU A 276 -4.73 -55.27 -17.99
N ILE A 277 -3.49 -55.09 -17.51
CA ILE A 277 -2.57 -56.22 -17.29
C ILE A 277 -1.92 -56.05 -15.91
N ALA A 278 -2.25 -56.99 -15.04
CA ALA A 278 -1.59 -57.24 -13.76
C ALA A 278 -0.34 -58.09 -13.97
N ASN A 279 0.67 -57.91 -13.11
CA ASN A 279 1.64 -58.91 -12.65
C ASN A 279 2.21 -58.32 -11.34
N GLY A 280 1.96 -58.89 -10.16
CA GLY A 280 2.49 -60.19 -9.71
C GLY A 280 3.82 -59.94 -9.00
N CYS A 281 3.80 -59.48 -7.73
CA CYS A 281 4.01 -60.31 -6.53
C CYS A 281 5.40 -60.97 -6.47
N HIS A 282 6.24 -60.59 -5.50
CA HIS A 282 7.03 -61.52 -4.66
C HIS A 282 7.56 -60.76 -3.42
N SER A 283 7.06 -61.19 -2.27
CA SER A 283 7.54 -60.96 -0.91
C SER A 283 8.72 -61.86 -0.59
N HIS A 284 9.68 -61.41 0.25
CA HIS A 284 10.54 -62.19 1.18
C HIS A 284 11.24 -61.12 2.10
N HIS A 285 10.92 -60.93 3.39
CA HIS A 285 11.14 -61.70 4.62
C HIS A 285 12.54 -61.53 5.28
N PHE A 286 12.52 -61.06 6.54
CA PHE A 286 13.55 -61.10 7.62
C PHE A 286 14.88 -60.31 7.41
N LYS A 287 15.56 -59.74 8.41
CA LYS A 287 15.71 -60.07 9.85
C LYS A 287 16.31 -58.88 10.63
N CYS A 288 15.94 -58.76 11.91
CA CYS A 288 16.57 -57.93 12.93
C CYS A 288 17.98 -58.45 13.33
N HIS A 289 18.91 -57.56 13.73
CA HIS A 289 19.55 -57.52 15.06
C HIS A 289 20.70 -56.51 15.22
N ASN A 290 20.76 -55.92 16.42
CA ASN A 290 21.91 -55.50 17.25
C ASN A 290 22.83 -54.36 16.77
N VAL A 291 22.91 -53.24 17.51
CA VAL A 291 23.67 -53.02 18.77
C VAL A 291 25.18 -53.19 18.57
N ILE A 292 25.93 -52.10 18.74
CA ILE A 292 27.16 -52.01 19.56
C ILE A 292 27.53 -50.52 19.73
N ARG A 293 27.78 -50.16 21.00
CA ARG A 293 28.41 -48.93 21.47
C ARG A 293 29.91 -48.96 21.22
N GLY A 294 30.50 -47.81 20.91
CA GLY A 294 31.91 -47.47 21.18
C GLY A 294 31.91 -46.15 21.91
#